data_AF-V5IAN7-F1
#
_entry.id   AF-V5IAN7-F1
#
_cell.length_a   1.000
_cell.length_b   1.000
_cell.length_c   1.000
_cell.angle_alpha   90.00
_cell.angle_beta   90.00
_cell.angle_gamma   90.00
#
_symmetry.space_group_name_H-M   'P 1'
#
loop_
_entity.id
_entity.type
_entity.pdbx_description
1 polymer ?
#
loop_
_entity_poly.entity_id
_entity_poly.type
_entity_poly.pdbx_seq_one_letter_code
_entity_poly.pdbx_strand_id
1 'polypeptide(L)'
;CDLLFCPDFTVLASRKSGPDKAEELSAIDSCEYIWEAGVGFAHSPPRNPTFDTNRTELLKLLLTCFSETMYQPPADIAQNPNKWILHLTSAENRHALPMFTSLLNTVSAYDPVGLGVPYNHLLFNDSLEPLVEAALQILIVTLDHDTSSSTPAESEDLSVPDNLFINYLSRIHRDE
;
A
#
# COMPACT_ATOMS: atom_id res chain seq x y z
N CYS A 1 -6.22 7.26 -5.52
CA CYS A 1 -5.93 6.48 -4.29
C CYS A 1 -6.73 6.94 -3.06
N ASP A 2 -7.54 8.00 -3.14
CA ASP A 2 -8.25 8.55 -1.96
C ASP A 2 -9.20 7.55 -1.28
N LEU A 3 -9.74 6.59 -2.03
CA LEU A 3 -10.61 5.54 -1.48
C LEU A 3 -9.93 4.65 -0.44
N LEU A 4 -8.60 4.51 -0.46
CA LEU A 4 -7.85 3.72 0.53
C LEU A 4 -7.85 4.38 1.93
N PHE A 5 -8.09 5.68 2.00
CA PHE A 5 -8.15 6.47 3.23
C PHE A 5 -9.49 7.21 3.36
N CYS A 6 -10.55 6.67 2.75
CA CYS A 6 -11.88 7.26 2.77
C CYS A 6 -12.58 6.93 4.12
N PRO A 7 -12.94 7.95 4.92
CA PRO A 7 -13.63 7.75 6.19
C PRO A 7 -14.97 7.03 5.99
N ASP A 8 -15.31 6.16 6.94
CA ASP A 8 -16.50 5.31 6.94
C ASP A 8 -16.57 4.27 5.80
N PHE A 9 -15.54 4.22 4.94
CA PHE A 9 -15.40 3.20 3.90
C PHE A 9 -14.20 2.28 4.15
N THR A 10 -13.00 2.83 4.32
CA THR A 10 -11.79 2.05 4.62
C THR A 10 -11.12 2.45 5.93
N VAL A 11 -11.50 3.57 6.53
CA VAL A 11 -10.90 4.06 7.79
C VAL A 11 -12.01 4.65 8.67
N LEU A 12 -11.80 4.65 10.00
CA LEU A 12 -12.78 5.24 10.93
C LEU A 12 -12.78 6.76 10.79
N ALA A 13 -13.96 7.39 10.69
CA ALA A 13 -14.04 8.84 10.70
C ALA A 13 -13.66 9.43 12.08
N SER A 14 -12.79 10.43 12.08
CA SER A 14 -12.43 11.21 13.30
C SER A 14 -13.55 12.18 13.72
N ARG A 15 -14.52 12.48 12.84
CA ARG A 15 -15.65 13.39 13.09
C ARG A 15 -17.00 12.68 12.90
N LYS A 16 -18.03 13.14 13.62
CA LYS A 16 -19.41 12.58 13.61
C LYS A 16 -20.14 12.61 12.25
N SER A 17 -19.60 13.32 11.28
CA SER A 17 -20.05 13.28 9.89
C SER A 17 -18.80 13.11 9.04
N GLY A 18 -18.70 11.97 8.37
CA GLY A 18 -17.70 11.74 7.33
C GLY A 18 -17.87 12.74 6.18
N PRO A 19 -16.90 12.79 5.25
CA PRO A 19 -16.98 13.73 4.13
C PRO A 19 -18.17 13.38 3.23
N ASP A 20 -19.17 14.26 3.17
CA ASP A 20 -20.37 14.06 2.34
C ASP A 20 -20.09 14.29 0.84
N LYS A 21 -18.91 14.84 0.51
CA LYS A 21 -18.49 15.21 -0.86
C LYS A 21 -17.10 14.69 -1.19
N ALA A 22 -16.92 14.25 -2.44
CA ALA A 22 -15.62 13.80 -2.96
C ALA A 22 -14.51 14.88 -2.87
N GLU A 23 -14.87 16.16 -2.93
CA GLU A 23 -13.96 17.29 -2.78
C GLU A 23 -13.30 17.34 -1.39
N GLU A 24 -13.99 16.86 -0.35
CA GLU A 24 -13.49 16.84 1.03
C GLU A 24 -12.47 15.73 1.25
N LEU A 25 -12.47 14.67 0.43
CA LEU A 25 -11.46 13.62 0.47
C LEU A 25 -10.07 14.17 0.16
N SER A 26 -9.97 15.17 -0.72
CA SER A 26 -8.71 15.82 -1.09
C SER A 26 -8.01 16.55 0.07
N ALA A 27 -8.78 16.94 1.10
CA ALA A 27 -8.28 17.68 2.27
C ALA A 27 -7.86 16.76 3.44
N ILE A 28 -8.04 15.45 3.30
CA ILE A 28 -7.71 14.48 4.35
C ILE A 28 -6.20 14.33 4.47
N ASP A 29 -5.68 14.47 5.69
CA ASP A 29 -4.34 14.02 6.04
C ASP A 29 -4.36 12.51 6.27
N SER A 30 -3.90 11.76 5.27
CA SER A 30 -3.98 10.29 5.30
C SER A 30 -2.98 9.65 6.27
N CYS A 31 -2.00 10.41 6.78
CA CYS A 31 -1.10 9.94 7.82
C CYS A 31 -1.80 9.68 9.16
N GLU A 32 -2.95 10.33 9.42
CA GLU A 32 -3.76 10.06 10.62
C GLU A 32 -4.51 8.71 10.53
N TYR A 33 -4.57 8.11 9.34
CA TYR A 33 -5.41 6.95 9.04
C TYR A 33 -4.60 5.72 8.61
N ILE A 34 -3.35 5.61 9.07
CA ILE A 34 -2.53 4.41 8.86
C ILE A 34 -3.23 3.19 9.48
N TRP A 35 -3.27 2.08 8.73
CA TRP A 35 -4.16 0.96 9.04
C TRP A 35 -3.75 0.11 10.23
N GLU A 36 -2.46 0.08 10.55
CA GLU A 36 -1.89 -0.78 11.58
C GLU A 36 -0.65 -0.12 12.21
N ALA A 37 -0.42 -0.38 13.49
CA ALA A 37 0.74 0.15 14.21
C ALA A 37 2.05 -0.46 13.70
N GLY A 38 3.14 0.30 13.80
CA GLY A 38 4.46 -0.11 13.38
C GLY A 38 5.31 1.09 12.99
N VAL A 39 5.95 1.01 11.82
CA VAL A 39 6.82 2.06 11.32
C VAL A 39 6.00 3.32 11.05
N GLY A 40 6.45 4.44 11.63
CA GLY A 40 5.83 5.75 11.45
C GLY A 40 4.45 5.91 12.10
N PHE A 41 3.96 4.94 12.87
CA PHE A 41 2.64 5.01 13.50
C PHE A 41 2.53 4.17 14.78
N ALA A 42 2.22 4.81 15.90
CA ALA A 42 2.32 4.18 17.23
C ALA A 42 1.08 3.37 17.66
N HIS A 43 -0.06 3.54 17.02
CA HIS A 43 -1.34 3.03 17.53
C HIS A 43 -2.17 2.36 16.45
N SER A 44 -2.68 1.16 16.73
CA SER A 44 -3.59 0.48 15.83
C SER A 44 -4.99 1.06 15.95
N PRO A 45 -5.67 1.46 14.86
CA PRO A 45 -7.08 1.78 14.92
C PRO A 45 -7.91 0.53 15.30
N PRO A 46 -9.10 0.70 15.90
CA PRO A 46 -10.00 -0.42 16.16
C PRO A 46 -10.28 -1.24 14.89
N ARG A 47 -10.17 -2.57 15.01
CA ARG A 47 -10.39 -3.49 13.89
C ARG A 47 -11.84 -3.45 13.41
N ASN A 48 -12.02 -3.50 12.09
CA ASN A 48 -13.33 -3.54 11.45
C ASN A 48 -13.27 -4.45 10.20
N PRO A 49 -13.88 -5.65 10.25
CA PRO A 49 -13.86 -6.61 9.13
C PRO A 49 -14.41 -6.05 7.81
N THR A 50 -15.32 -5.08 7.87
CA THR A 50 -15.87 -4.43 6.66
C THR A 50 -14.80 -3.57 6.00
N PHE A 51 -14.01 -2.82 6.79
CA PHE A 51 -12.92 -2.02 6.26
C PHE A 51 -11.80 -2.90 5.71
N ASP A 52 -11.49 -4.01 6.38
CA ASP A 52 -10.51 -4.98 5.88
C ASP A 52 -10.93 -5.56 4.52
N THR A 53 -12.21 -5.90 4.38
CA THR A 53 -12.80 -6.36 3.10
C THR A 53 -12.70 -5.28 2.03
N ASN A 54 -13.09 -4.04 2.32
CA ASN A 54 -13.04 -2.94 1.35
C ASN A 54 -11.61 -2.62 0.90
N ARG A 55 -10.66 -2.58 1.84
CA ARG A 55 -9.23 -2.42 1.54
C ARG A 55 -8.75 -3.55 0.64
N THR A 56 -9.09 -4.80 0.96
CA THR A 56 -8.71 -5.97 0.16
C THR A 56 -9.16 -5.84 -1.29
N GLU A 57 -10.42 -5.49 -1.53
CA GLU A 57 -10.95 -5.37 -2.90
C GLU A 57 -10.33 -4.19 -3.66
N LEU A 58 -10.01 -3.08 -2.99
CA LEU A 58 -9.26 -1.98 -3.61
C LEU A 58 -7.83 -2.38 -3.98
N LEU A 59 -7.14 -3.15 -3.13
CA LEU A 59 -5.79 -3.64 -3.44
C LEU A 59 -5.83 -4.64 -4.60
N LYS A 60 -6.83 -5.53 -4.68
CA LYS A 60 -7.03 -6.42 -5.84
C LYS A 60 -7.30 -5.65 -7.14
N LEU A 61 -8.05 -4.55 -7.07
CA LEU A 61 -8.25 -3.66 -8.21
C LEU A 61 -6.91 -3.06 -8.67
N LEU A 62 -6.09 -2.58 -7.74
CA LEU A 62 -4.75 -2.06 -8.06
C LEU A 62 -3.85 -3.14 -8.68
N LEU A 63 -3.82 -4.35 -8.13
CA LEU A 63 -3.08 -5.48 -8.72
C LEU A 63 -3.54 -5.80 -10.14
N THR A 64 -4.85 -5.68 -10.39
CA THR A 64 -5.39 -5.84 -11.75
C THR A 64 -4.83 -4.78 -12.69
N CYS A 65 -4.71 -3.52 -12.26
CA CYS A 65 -4.03 -2.48 -13.04
C CYS A 65 -2.52 -2.76 -13.23
N PHE A 66 -1.86 -3.32 -12.21
CA PHE A 66 -0.43 -3.65 -12.28
C PHE A 66 -0.13 -4.85 -13.19
N SER A 67 -1.14 -5.68 -13.46
CA SER A 67 -1.02 -6.86 -14.32
C SER A 67 -0.74 -6.57 -15.80
N GLU A 68 -0.81 -5.31 -16.24
CA GLU A 68 -0.60 -4.90 -17.64
C GLU A 68 0.71 -5.48 -18.23
N THR A 69 1.78 -5.54 -17.44
CA THR A 69 3.09 -6.06 -17.85
C THR A 69 3.05 -7.55 -18.22
N MET A 70 2.14 -8.34 -17.64
CA MET A 70 1.99 -9.76 -17.96
C MET A 70 1.44 -10.00 -19.37
N TYR A 71 0.81 -8.99 -19.96
CA TYR A 71 0.22 -9.06 -21.31
C TYR A 71 1.14 -8.47 -22.38
N GLN A 72 2.36 -8.04 -22.02
CA GLN A 72 3.34 -7.50 -22.95
C GLN A 72 4.49 -8.50 -23.18
N PRO A 73 5.06 -8.57 -24.40
CA PRO A 73 6.27 -9.32 -24.65
C PRO A 73 7.44 -8.80 -23.79
N PRO A 74 8.37 -9.67 -23.31
CA PRO A 74 9.49 -9.24 -22.48
C PRO A 74 10.37 -8.13 -23.09
N ALA A 75 10.46 -8.06 -24.42
CA ALA A 75 11.21 -7.03 -25.13
C ALA A 75 10.63 -5.61 -24.97
N ASP A 76 9.32 -5.50 -24.72
CA ASP A 76 8.60 -4.23 -24.66
C ASP A 76 8.48 -3.69 -23.22
N ILE A 77 8.63 -4.56 -22.21
CA ILE A 77 8.52 -4.20 -20.79
C ILE A 77 9.58 -3.17 -20.39
N ALA A 78 10.81 -3.33 -20.87
CA ALA A 78 11.90 -2.40 -20.59
C ALA A 78 11.70 -1.02 -21.22
N GLN A 79 10.86 -0.92 -22.26
CA GLN A 79 10.58 0.34 -22.97
C GLN A 79 9.29 1.01 -22.48
N ASN A 80 8.37 0.23 -21.91
CA ASN A 80 7.06 0.68 -21.45
C ASN A 80 6.83 0.27 -19.99
N PRO A 81 7.40 1.01 -19.01
CA PRO A 81 7.16 0.73 -17.60
C PRO A 81 5.67 0.87 -17.26
N ASN A 82 5.23 0.16 -16.23
CA ASN A 82 3.82 0.15 -15.85
C ASN A 82 3.43 1.52 -15.27
N LYS A 83 2.60 2.26 -16.00
CA LYS A 83 2.18 3.63 -15.65
C LYS A 83 1.41 3.69 -14.33
N TRP A 84 0.68 2.64 -13.99
CA TRP A 84 -0.06 2.56 -12.73
C TRP A 84 0.88 2.44 -11.55
N ILE A 85 1.90 1.57 -11.65
CA ILE A 85 2.92 1.43 -10.60
C ILE A 85 3.70 2.74 -10.47
N LEU A 86 4.13 3.33 -11.59
CA LEU A 86 4.84 4.61 -11.61
C LEU A 86 4.07 5.71 -10.88
N HIS A 87 2.79 5.91 -11.21
CA HIS A 87 1.97 6.93 -10.55
C HIS A 87 1.72 6.62 -9.07
N LEU A 88 1.49 5.34 -8.73
CA LEU A 88 1.25 4.91 -7.34
C LEU A 88 2.44 5.21 -6.43
N THR A 89 3.66 5.00 -6.93
CA THR A 89 4.90 5.16 -6.16
C THR A 89 5.56 6.53 -6.34
N SER A 90 4.98 7.44 -7.12
CA SER A 90 5.56 8.76 -7.37
C SER A 90 5.20 9.78 -6.29
N ALA A 91 5.92 10.90 -6.29
CA ALA A 91 5.62 12.07 -5.45
C ALA A 91 4.30 12.77 -5.78
N GLU A 92 3.68 12.47 -6.93
CA GLU A 92 2.35 13.00 -7.27
C GLU A 92 1.25 12.32 -6.44
N ASN A 93 1.48 11.07 -6.01
CA ASN A 93 0.57 10.40 -5.10
C ASN A 93 0.83 10.87 -3.66
N ARG A 94 0.04 11.87 -3.23
CA ARG A 94 0.07 12.37 -1.84
C ARG A 94 -0.12 11.30 -0.76
N HIS A 95 -0.69 10.14 -1.13
CA HIS A 95 -0.94 9.02 -0.24
C HIS A 95 0.20 8.01 -0.19
N ALA A 96 1.29 8.21 -0.93
CA ALA A 96 2.36 7.22 -1.08
C ALA A 96 2.92 6.77 0.29
N LEU A 97 3.28 7.72 1.16
CA LEU A 97 3.79 7.42 2.50
C LEU A 97 2.79 6.65 3.39
N PRO A 98 1.57 7.16 3.67
CA PRO A 98 0.62 6.46 4.52
C PRO A 98 0.17 5.11 3.93
N MET A 99 0.16 4.98 2.59
CA MET A 99 -0.10 3.71 1.93
C MET A 99 1.02 2.71 2.15
N PHE A 100 2.28 3.11 1.93
CA PHE A 100 3.44 2.26 2.17
C PHE A 100 3.49 1.76 3.62
N THR A 101 3.35 2.67 4.60
CA THR A 101 3.37 2.30 6.02
C THR A 101 2.20 1.41 6.40
N SER A 102 1.00 1.68 5.89
CA SER A 102 -0.17 0.82 6.13
C SER A 102 0.04 -0.61 5.61
N LEU A 103 0.54 -0.76 4.37
CA LEU A 103 0.82 -2.06 3.78
C LEU A 103 1.89 -2.82 4.58
N LEU A 104 3.01 -2.15 4.89
CA LEU A 104 4.13 -2.75 5.59
C LEU A 104 3.76 -3.17 7.02
N ASN A 105 3.07 -2.31 7.75
CA ASN A 105 2.67 -2.58 9.13
C ASN A 105 1.62 -3.70 9.17
N THR A 106 0.66 -3.71 8.23
CA THR A 106 -0.34 -4.79 8.11
C THR A 106 0.33 -6.15 7.91
N VAL A 107 1.32 -6.24 7.02
CA VAL A 107 2.07 -7.48 6.79
C VAL A 107 2.92 -7.85 8.01
N SER A 108 3.62 -6.88 8.61
CA SER A 108 4.55 -7.13 9.72
C SER A 108 3.86 -7.49 11.03
N ALA A 109 2.66 -6.95 11.27
CA ALA A 109 1.90 -7.18 12.50
C ALA A 109 1.01 -8.44 12.44
N TYR A 110 0.87 -9.06 11.27
CA TYR A 110 0.01 -10.23 11.11
C TYR A 110 0.61 -11.47 11.77
N ASP A 111 -0.14 -12.07 12.68
CA ASP A 111 0.18 -13.34 13.32
C ASP A 111 -0.80 -14.44 12.84
N PRO A 112 -0.42 -15.26 11.85
CA PRO A 112 -1.27 -16.33 11.32
C PRO A 112 -1.50 -17.47 12.33
N VAL A 113 -0.69 -17.55 13.39
CA VAL A 113 -0.79 -18.60 14.42
C VAL A 113 -1.84 -18.23 15.46
N GLY A 114 -1.99 -16.94 15.75
CA GLY A 114 -2.95 -16.41 16.72
C GLY A 114 -2.78 -17.06 18.10
N LEU A 115 -3.79 -17.81 18.56
CA LEU A 115 -3.73 -18.53 19.84
C LEU A 115 -2.89 -19.83 19.79
N GLY A 116 -2.35 -20.21 18.63
CA GLY A 116 -1.56 -21.44 18.48
C GLY A 116 -2.35 -22.73 18.55
N VAL A 117 -3.67 -22.65 18.37
CA VAL A 117 -4.56 -23.82 18.39
C VAL A 117 -4.69 -24.45 17.00
N PRO A 118 -4.69 -25.79 16.89
CA PRO A 118 -4.94 -26.47 15.61
C PRO A 118 -6.28 -26.06 15.00
N TYR A 119 -6.35 -25.99 13.66
CA TYR A 119 -7.57 -25.70 12.89
C TYR A 119 -8.20 -24.31 13.10
N ASN A 120 -7.43 -23.32 13.57
CA ASN A 120 -7.90 -21.94 13.77
C ASN A 120 -8.65 -21.39 12.53
N HIS A 121 -8.10 -21.61 11.34
CA HIS A 121 -8.68 -21.19 10.04
C HIS A 121 -9.98 -21.94 9.64
N LEU A 122 -10.31 -23.07 10.27
CA LEU A 122 -11.58 -23.77 10.06
C LEU A 122 -12.66 -23.29 11.04
N LEU A 123 -12.24 -22.74 12.18
CA LEU A 123 -13.12 -22.34 13.28
C LEU A 123 -13.42 -20.84 13.28
N PHE A 124 -12.52 -20.02 12.74
CA PHE A 124 -12.64 -18.57 12.72
C PHE A 124 -12.44 -18.03 11.30
N ASN A 125 -13.28 -17.08 10.91
CA ASN A 125 -13.14 -16.37 9.65
C ASN A 125 -12.17 -15.21 9.84
N ASP A 126 -10.92 -15.39 9.40
CA ASP A 126 -9.90 -14.35 9.47
C ASP A 126 -10.10 -13.35 8.33
N SER A 127 -10.61 -12.15 8.66
CA SER A 127 -10.79 -11.08 7.68
C SER A 127 -9.48 -10.38 7.30
N LEU A 128 -8.40 -10.58 8.07
CA LEU A 128 -7.10 -9.96 7.83
C LEU A 128 -6.25 -10.78 6.88
N GLU A 129 -6.36 -12.10 6.88
CA GLU A 129 -5.55 -12.97 6.01
C GLU A 129 -5.62 -12.54 4.53
N PRO A 130 -6.80 -12.29 3.93
CA PRO A 130 -6.89 -11.82 2.54
C PRO A 130 -6.31 -10.42 2.32
N LEU A 131 -6.43 -9.54 3.32
CA LEU A 131 -5.87 -8.19 3.26
C LEU A 131 -4.34 -8.23 3.28
N VAL A 132 -3.77 -9.06 4.15
CA VAL A 132 -2.33 -9.26 4.28
C VAL A 132 -1.74 -9.84 3.01
N GLU A 133 -2.42 -10.83 2.40
CA GLU A 133 -2.01 -11.40 1.12
C GLU A 133 -1.97 -10.32 0.02
N ALA A 134 -3.05 -9.54 -0.12
CA ALA A 134 -3.11 -8.47 -1.12
C ALA A 134 -2.07 -7.37 -0.85
N ALA A 135 -1.85 -7.01 0.42
CA ALA A 135 -0.85 -6.02 0.81
C ALA A 135 0.57 -6.48 0.47
N LEU A 136 0.89 -7.74 0.75
CA LEU A 136 2.17 -8.35 0.41
C LEU A 136 2.39 -8.38 -1.11
N GLN A 137 1.38 -8.75 -1.89
CA GLN A 137 1.45 -8.74 -3.36
C GLN A 137 1.71 -7.33 -3.92
N ILE A 138 1.03 -6.30 -3.38
CA ILE A 138 1.27 -4.90 -3.75
C ILE A 138 2.72 -4.51 -3.44
N LEU A 139 3.22 -4.83 -2.23
CA LEU A 139 4.60 -4.53 -1.85
C LEU A 139 5.61 -5.22 -2.77
N ILE A 140 5.43 -6.51 -3.07
CA ILE A 140 6.30 -7.24 -3.98
C ILE A 140 6.34 -6.56 -5.36
N VAL A 141 5.18 -6.33 -5.97
CA VAL A 141 5.10 -5.78 -7.33
C VAL A 141 5.65 -4.36 -7.40
N THR A 142 5.40 -3.53 -6.38
CA THR A 142 5.86 -2.13 -6.36
C THR A 142 7.33 -1.99 -5.99
N LEU A 143 7.89 -2.88 -5.16
CA LEU A 143 9.31 -2.85 -4.80
C LEU A 143 10.21 -3.53 -5.85
N ASP A 144 9.68 -4.50 -6.59
CA ASP A 144 10.38 -5.17 -7.70
C ASP A 144 10.37 -4.34 -9.00
N HIS A 145 9.49 -3.33 -9.09
CA HIS A 145 9.42 -2.46 -10.26
C HIS A 145 10.70 -1.63 -10.43
N ASP A 146 11.54 -2.09 -11.37
CA ASP A 146 12.89 -1.61 -11.62
C ASP A 146 12.91 -0.11 -12.01
N THR A 147 13.42 0.73 -11.11
CA THR A 147 13.63 2.17 -11.33
C THR A 147 14.87 2.47 -12.17
N SER A 148 15.70 1.46 -12.50
CA SER A 148 16.98 1.66 -13.19
C SER A 148 16.88 1.70 -14.72
N SER A 149 15.68 1.48 -15.27
CA SER A 149 15.44 1.42 -16.72
C SER A 149 15.30 2.80 -17.40
N SER A 150 15.28 3.91 -16.65
CA SER A 150 15.30 5.26 -17.21
C SER A 150 16.72 5.66 -17.65
N THR A 151 17.12 5.16 -18.82
CA THR A 151 18.24 5.56 -19.69
C THR A 151 19.70 5.39 -19.20
N PRO A 152 20.61 4.85 -20.05
CA PRO A 152 22.05 5.06 -19.90
C PRO A 152 22.40 6.46 -20.42
N ALA A 153 22.24 7.47 -19.57
CA ALA A 153 22.75 8.81 -19.83
C ALA A 153 23.88 9.11 -18.82
N GLU A 154 25.05 9.34 -19.38
CA GLU A 154 26.29 9.73 -18.72
C GLU A 154 26.08 10.97 -17.82
N SER A 155 25.75 10.75 -16.55
CA SER A 155 25.89 11.77 -15.51
C SER A 155 25.91 11.06 -14.16
N GLU A 156 27.08 11.09 -13.51
CA GLU A 156 27.36 10.57 -12.16
C GLU A 156 26.68 11.40 -11.06
N ASP A 157 25.38 11.68 -11.19
CA ASP A 157 24.58 12.14 -10.07
C ASP A 157 23.74 10.95 -9.59
N LEU A 158 23.95 10.58 -8.32
CA LEU A 158 23.22 9.54 -7.59
C LEU A 158 21.70 9.79 -7.74
N SER A 159 21.08 9.22 -8.78
CA SER A 159 19.67 9.44 -9.06
C SER A 159 18.86 8.85 -7.91
N VAL A 160 18.15 9.74 -7.22
CA VAL A 160 17.19 9.33 -6.18
C VAL A 160 16.20 8.37 -6.85
N PRO A 161 15.87 7.21 -6.23
CA PRO A 161 14.86 6.33 -6.78
C PRO A 161 13.57 7.11 -7.05
N ASP A 162 13.07 7.07 -8.29
CA ASP A 162 11.78 7.69 -8.64
C ASP A 162 10.63 7.02 -7.88
N ASN A 163 10.85 5.76 -7.48
CA ASN A 163 9.96 4.98 -6.66
C ASN A 163 10.12 5.33 -5.17
N LEU A 164 9.15 6.07 -4.63
CA LEU A 164 9.13 6.45 -3.22
C LEU A 164 9.05 5.27 -2.26
N PHE A 165 8.47 4.14 -2.65
CA PHE A 165 8.36 2.97 -1.77
C PHE A 165 9.76 2.39 -1.49
N ILE A 166 10.60 2.29 -2.53
CA ILE A 166 12.01 1.90 -2.39
C ILE A 166 12.76 2.91 -1.51
N ASN A 167 12.52 4.21 -1.73
CA ASN A 167 13.14 5.28 -0.95
C ASN A 167 12.77 5.16 0.55
N TYR A 168 11.48 5.00 0.87
CA TYR A 168 11.00 4.81 2.24
C TYR A 168 11.59 3.55 2.88
N LEU A 169 11.58 2.42 2.18
CA LEU A 169 12.16 1.17 2.68
C LEU A 169 13.66 1.31 2.96
N SER A 170 14.41 2.01 2.10
CA SER A 170 15.86 2.22 2.26
C SER A 170 16.22 3.03 3.52
N ARG A 171 15.26 3.80 4.06
CA ARG A 171 15.46 4.69 5.22
C ARG A 171 14.86 4.15 6.51
N ILE A 172 14.23 2.98 6.46
CA ILE A 172 13.44 2.46 7.58
C ILE A 172 14.25 2.17 8.86
N HIS A 173 15.55 1.90 8.69
CA HIS A 173 16.49 1.62 9.78
C HIS A 173 17.18 2.87 10.33
N ARG A 174 16.93 4.06 9.76
CA ARG A 174 17.51 5.29 10.27
C ARG A 174 16.71 5.67 11.51
N ASP A 175 17.33 5.55 12.68
CA ASP A 175 16.86 6.24 13.88
C ASP A 175 16.73 7.74 13.53
N GLU A 176 15.61 8.36 13.89
CA GLU A 176 15.36 9.80 13.66
C GLU A 176 16.52 10.69 14.09
#